data_AF-A0AAD7VCQ1-F1
#
_entry.id   AF-A0AAD7VCQ1-F1
#
_cell.length_a   1.000
_cell.length_b   1.000
_cell.length_c   1.000
_cell.angle_alpha   90.00
_cell.angle_beta   90.00
_cell.angle_gamma   90.00
#
_symmetry.space_group_name_H-M   'P 1'
#
loop_
_entity.id
_entity.type
_entity.pdbx_description
1 polymer ?
#
loop_
_entity_poly.entity_id
_entity_poly.type
_entity_poly.pdbx_seq_one_letter_code
_entity_poly.pdbx_strand_id
1 'polypeptide(L)'
;MTSFHHLPTEILCHVLSGFDTADILAGSYLVSKTWHTRLIQCAPLWIHVKTEKEQFSPRALLPVAHHIQKLDIIDHHHPWLQLLFEDIKRGVFVNLRHLKLNLRKTCQIPFPLEHD
;
A
#
# COMPACT_ATOMS: atom_id res chain seq x y z
N MET A 1 -1.26 -12.12 30.34
CA MET A 1 -1.10 -11.45 29.02
C MET A 1 -0.62 -10.03 29.27
N THR A 2 0.61 -9.70 28.90
CA THR A 2 1.17 -8.35 29.07
C THR A 2 0.54 -7.40 28.04
N SER A 3 -0.07 -6.33 28.53
CA SER A 3 -0.70 -5.29 27.71
C SER A 3 0.37 -4.52 26.94
N PHE A 4 0.39 -4.65 25.62
CA PHE A 4 1.25 -3.84 24.76
C PHE A 4 0.73 -2.40 24.58
N HIS A 5 -0.36 -2.01 25.26
CA HIS A 5 -0.93 -0.66 25.14
C HIS A 5 0.03 0.44 25.63
N HIS A 6 1.03 0.10 26.45
CA HIS A 6 2.00 1.03 27.02
C HIS A 6 3.23 1.26 26.13
N LEU A 7 3.40 0.52 25.03
CA LEU A 7 4.55 0.73 24.16
C LEU A 7 4.42 2.09 23.43
N PRO A 8 5.48 2.91 23.40
CA PRO A 8 5.56 4.10 22.56
C PRO A 8 5.33 3.77 21.08
N THR A 9 4.72 4.69 20.34
CA THR A 9 4.37 4.47 18.92
C THR A 9 5.64 4.27 18.09
N GLU A 10 6.71 4.96 18.46
CA GLU A 10 8.02 4.91 17.81
C GLU A 10 8.61 3.49 17.87
N ILE A 11 8.48 2.81 19.01
CA ILE A 11 8.95 1.43 19.18
C ILE A 11 8.11 0.49 18.32
N LEU A 12 6.79 0.67 18.30
CA LEU A 12 5.91 -0.11 17.44
C LEU A 12 6.25 0.06 15.96
N CYS A 13 6.54 1.29 15.53
CA CYS A 13 6.91 1.58 14.15
C CYS A 13 8.28 1.01 13.79
N HIS A 14 9.23 1.01 14.73
CA HIS A 14 10.52 0.37 14.52
C HIS A 14 10.37 -1.15 14.32
N VAL A 15 9.60 -1.82 15.17
CA VAL A 15 9.32 -3.26 15.04
C VAL A 15 8.60 -3.57 13.73
N LEU A 16 7.61 -2.75 13.35
CA LEU A 16 6.77 -3.00 12.19
C LEU A 16 7.41 -2.59 10.85
N SER A 17 8.45 -1.77 10.86
CA SER A 17 9.17 -1.38 9.63
C SER A 17 9.80 -2.56 8.87
N GLY A 18 9.98 -3.71 9.52
CA GLY A 18 10.44 -4.95 8.89
C GLY A 18 9.35 -5.80 8.24
N PHE A 19 8.08 -5.41 8.37
CA PHE A 19 6.94 -6.16 7.84
C PHE A 19 6.45 -5.58 6.52
N ASP A 20 5.84 -6.44 5.70
CA ASP A 20 5.24 -6.00 4.44
C ASP A 20 4.01 -5.13 4.71
N THR A 21 3.74 -4.18 3.79
CA THR A 21 2.60 -3.26 3.90
C THR A 21 1.27 -4.01 4.08
N ALA A 22 1.09 -5.13 3.37
CA ALA A 22 -0.11 -5.95 3.49
C ALA A 22 -0.29 -6.53 4.90
N ASP A 23 0.78 -7.02 5.51
CA ASP A 23 0.75 -7.61 6.84
C ASP A 23 0.42 -6.57 7.90
N ILE A 24 0.97 -5.36 7.76
CA ILE A 24 0.67 -4.25 8.69
C ILE A 24 -0.81 -3.84 8.55
N LEU A 25 -1.30 -3.67 7.32
CA LEU A 25 -2.68 -3.26 7.07
C LEU A 25 -3.69 -4.31 7.55
N ALA A 26 -3.49 -5.59 7.19
CA ALA A 26 -4.39 -6.67 7.57
C ALA A 26 -4.26 -7.04 9.06
N GLY A 27 -3.03 -7.20 9.54
CA GLY A 27 -2.73 -7.64 10.90
C GLY A 27 -3.10 -6.61 11.97
N SER A 28 -2.98 -5.31 11.67
CA SER A 28 -3.32 -4.26 12.64
C SER A 28 -4.78 -4.27 13.07
N TYR A 29 -5.71 -4.61 12.17
CA TYR A 29 -7.13 -4.78 12.48
C TYR A 29 -7.40 -5.96 13.43
N LEU A 30 -6.58 -7.00 13.36
CA LEU A 30 -6.76 -8.23 14.15
C LEU A 30 -6.27 -8.07 15.59
N VAL A 31 -5.39 -7.11 15.88
CA VAL A 31 -4.85 -6.88 17.23
C VAL A 31 -5.82 -6.07 18.08
N SER A 32 -6.16 -4.85 17.66
CA SER A 32 -7.19 -4.00 18.29
C SER A 32 -7.44 -2.74 17.46
N LYS A 33 -8.60 -2.10 17.67
CA LYS A 33 -8.91 -0.78 17.05
C LYS A 33 -7.86 0.28 17.41
N THR A 34 -7.41 0.32 18.67
CA THR A 34 -6.40 1.28 19.14
C THR A 34 -5.07 1.09 18.42
N TRP A 35 -4.64 -0.16 18.23
CA TRP A 35 -3.43 -0.46 17.48
C TRP A 35 -3.54 0.02 16.04
N HIS A 36 -4.63 -0.33 15.37
CA HIS A 36 -4.88 0.08 14.00
C HIS A 36 -4.84 1.61 13.82
N THR A 37 -5.53 2.37 14.67
CA THR A 37 -5.51 3.84 14.62
C THR A 37 -4.11 4.41 14.82
N ARG A 38 -3.36 3.89 15.80
CA ARG A 38 -1.98 4.35 16.07
C ARG A 38 -1.05 4.08 14.89
N LEU A 39 -1.19 2.93 14.24
CA LEU A 39 -0.35 2.56 13.11
C LEU A 39 -0.65 3.39 11.88
N ILE A 40 -1.92 3.61 11.54
CA ILE A 40 -2.30 4.50 10.43
C ILE A 40 -1.69 5.90 10.60
N GLN A 41 -1.72 6.43 11.82
CA GLN A 41 -1.19 7.76 12.13
C GLN A 41 0.34 7.83 12.20
N CYS A 42 1.04 6.69 12.19
CA CYS A 42 2.49 6.65 12.24
C CYS A 42 3.09 6.94 10.87
N ALA A 43 3.24 8.23 10.54
CA ALA A 43 3.78 8.67 9.26
C ALA A 43 5.07 7.94 8.82
N PRO A 44 6.08 7.70 9.69
CA PRO A 44 7.31 7.02 9.28
C PRO A 44 7.12 5.63 8.66
N LEU A 45 6.07 4.89 9.01
CA LEU A 45 5.78 3.58 8.43
C LEU A 45 5.32 3.66 6.97
N TRP A 46 4.74 4.79 6.58
CA TRP A 46 4.02 4.93 5.32
C TRP A 46 4.70 5.87 4.33
N ILE A 47 5.82 6.51 4.69
CA ILE A 47 6.57 7.40 3.79
C ILE A 47 6.92 6.69 2.48
N HIS A 48 7.33 5.42 2.57
CA HIS A 48 7.64 4.56 1.45
C HIS A 48 6.83 3.28 1.55
N VAL A 49 5.89 3.10 0.62
CA VAL A 49 5.07 1.90 0.50
C VAL A 49 5.52 1.08 -0.69
N LYS A 50 5.68 -0.22 -0.46
CA LYS A 50 5.94 -1.21 -1.50
C LYS A 50 4.75 -2.18 -1.54
N THR A 51 4.14 -2.33 -2.71
CA THR A 51 3.05 -3.28 -2.92
C THR A 51 3.46 -4.31 -3.97
N GLU A 52 3.15 -5.57 -3.70
CA GLU A 52 3.46 -6.67 -4.60
C GLU A 52 2.21 -7.53 -4.81
N LYS A 53 1.96 -7.95 -6.06
CA LYS A 53 1.05 -9.03 -6.41
C LYS A 53 -0.29 -9.01 -5.65
N GLU A 54 -1.04 -7.92 -5.81
CA GLU A 54 -2.44 -7.79 -5.37
C GLU A 54 -2.77 -8.27 -3.95
N GLN A 55 -1.84 -8.10 -3.00
CA GLN A 55 -2.06 -8.48 -1.61
C GLN A 55 -3.31 -7.80 -1.01
N PHE A 56 -3.73 -6.66 -1.58
CA PHE A 56 -4.92 -5.91 -1.17
C PHE A 56 -5.41 -5.01 -2.31
N SER A 57 -6.66 -4.53 -2.20
CA SER A 57 -7.21 -3.47 -3.07
C SER A 57 -6.45 -2.16 -2.89
N PRO A 58 -6.18 -1.35 -3.95
CA PRO A 58 -5.43 -0.09 -3.80
C PRO A 58 -6.09 0.87 -2.80
N ARG A 59 -7.40 0.73 -2.59
CA ARG A 59 -8.15 1.51 -1.59
C ARG A 59 -7.77 1.23 -0.13
N ALA A 60 -7.08 0.12 0.15
CA ALA A 60 -6.53 -0.14 1.47
C ALA A 60 -5.44 0.87 1.86
N LEU A 61 -4.87 1.59 0.89
CA LEU A 61 -3.89 2.65 1.13
C LEU A 61 -4.53 4.00 1.49
N LEU A 62 -5.84 4.19 1.26
CA LEU A 62 -6.50 5.49 1.49
C LEU A 62 -6.29 6.05 2.90
N PRO A 63 -6.37 5.26 3.99
CA PRO A 63 -6.19 5.80 5.34
C PRO A 63 -4.80 6.41 5.57
N VAL A 64 -3.80 5.93 4.83
CA VAL A 64 -2.38 6.32 4.97
C VAL A 64 -1.88 7.14 3.78
N ALA A 65 -2.72 7.40 2.77
CA ALA A 65 -2.31 8.01 1.50
C ALA A 65 -1.65 9.37 1.66
N HIS A 66 -2.09 10.15 2.65
CA HIS A 66 -1.51 11.46 2.96
C HIS A 66 -0.09 11.38 3.57
N HIS A 67 0.37 10.22 4.02
CA HIS A 67 1.75 10.02 4.48
C HIS A 67 2.68 9.51 3.37
N ILE A 68 2.13 8.94 2.30
CA ILE A 68 2.90 8.28 1.23
C ILE A 68 3.61 9.32 0.37
N GLN A 69 4.94 9.23 0.33
CA GLN A 69 5.79 10.03 -0.55
C GLN A 69 6.38 9.22 -1.70
N LYS A 70 6.59 7.92 -1.48
CA LYS A 70 7.10 6.99 -2.47
C LYS A 70 6.24 5.74 -2.50
N LEU A 71 5.80 5.36 -3.69
CA LEU A 71 5.00 4.17 -3.94
C LEU A 71 5.69 3.30 -5.00
N ASP A 72 6.14 2.11 -4.58
CA ASP A 72 6.72 1.10 -5.46
C ASP A 72 5.70 -0.02 -5.69
N ILE A 73 5.28 -0.22 -6.93
CA ILE A 73 4.23 -1.17 -7.32
C ILE A 73 4.86 -2.27 -8.15
N ILE A 74 4.66 -3.53 -7.75
CA ILE A 74 5.28 -4.69 -8.36
C ILE A 74 4.21 -5.70 -8.78
N ASP A 75 4.21 -6.07 -10.06
CA ASP A 75 3.40 -7.16 -10.59
C ASP A 75 1.88 -7.03 -10.33
N HIS A 76 1.35 -5.80 -10.39
CA HIS A 76 -0.08 -5.55 -10.33
C HIS A 76 -0.73 -5.52 -11.72
N HIS A 77 -1.79 -6.32 -11.84
CA HIS A 77 -3.05 -6.05 -12.54
C HIS A 77 -3.38 -4.70 -13.21
N HIS A 78 -3.83 -4.67 -14.47
CA HIS A 78 -4.36 -3.43 -15.08
C HIS A 78 -5.57 -2.81 -14.30
N PRO A 79 -6.66 -3.54 -13.99
CA PRO A 79 -7.75 -3.03 -13.14
C PRO A 79 -7.30 -2.47 -11.78
N TRP A 80 -6.35 -3.13 -11.11
CA TRP A 80 -5.78 -2.63 -9.86
C TRP A 80 -5.10 -1.27 -10.06
N LEU A 81 -4.28 -1.16 -11.11
CA LEU A 81 -3.60 0.08 -11.47
C LEU A 81 -4.59 1.19 -11.84
N GLN A 82 -5.64 0.88 -12.61
CA GLN A 82 -6.67 1.86 -12.98
C GLN A 82 -7.31 2.51 -11.77
N LEU A 83 -7.71 1.72 -10.77
CA LEU A 83 -8.28 2.24 -9.52
C LEU A 83 -7.30 3.16 -8.78
N LEU A 84 -6.04 2.72 -8.67
CA LEU A 84 -5.01 3.55 -8.04
C LEU A 84 -4.81 4.88 -8.79
N PHE A 85 -4.73 4.86 -10.12
CA PHE A 85 -4.53 6.06 -10.91
C PHE A 85 -5.69 7.03 -10.81
N GLU A 86 -6.93 6.53 -10.73
CA GLU A 86 -8.10 7.39 -10.48
C GLU A 86 -8.01 8.08 -9.11
N ASP A 87 -7.58 7.38 -8.06
CA ASP A 87 -7.37 7.97 -6.74
C ASP A 87 -6.22 8.99 -6.75
N ILE A 88 -5.13 8.72 -7.48
CA ILE A 88 -4.03 9.68 -7.67
C ILE A 88 -4.52 10.94 -8.39
N LYS A 89 -5.28 10.81 -9.49
CA LYS A 89 -5.85 11.95 -10.23
C LYS A 89 -6.80 12.80 -9.37
N ARG A 90 -7.53 12.16 -8.46
CA ARG A 90 -8.42 12.83 -7.50
C ARG A 90 -7.66 13.57 -6.39
N GLY A 91 -6.33 13.49 -6.37
CA GLY A 91 -5.50 14.16 -5.37
C GLY A 91 -5.52 13.48 -4.01
N VAL A 92 -5.88 12.20 -3.93
CA VAL A 92 -5.88 11.45 -2.66
C VAL A 92 -4.47 11.32 -2.09
N PHE A 93 -3.49 11.08 -2.96
CA PHE A 93 -2.09 10.90 -2.59
C PHE A 93 -1.34 12.24 -2.64
N VAL A 94 -1.77 13.20 -1.82
CA VAL A 94 -1.30 14.61 -1.84
C VAL A 94 0.21 14.77 -1.71
N ASN A 95 0.89 13.85 -1.02
CA ASN A 95 2.32 13.91 -0.74
C ASN A 95 3.16 13.01 -1.65
N LEU A 96 2.55 12.30 -2.61
CA LEU A 96 3.24 11.37 -3.49
C LEU A 96 4.16 12.12 -4.45
N ARG A 97 5.47 11.86 -4.33
CA ARG A 97 6.53 12.47 -5.15
C ARG A 97 7.16 11.47 -6.11
N HIS A 98 7.13 10.19 -5.77
CA HIS A 98 7.78 9.13 -6.53
C HIS A 98 6.85 7.94 -6.70
N LEU A 99 6.57 7.57 -7.96
CA LEU A 99 5.80 6.39 -8.32
C LEU A 99 6.68 5.49 -9.20
N LYS A 100 6.95 4.27 -8.75
CA LYS A 100 7.71 3.27 -9.50
C LYS A 100 6.82 2.09 -9.86
N LEU A 101 6.76 1.74 -11.14
CA LEU A 101 6.02 0.60 -11.65
C LEU A 101 7.00 -0.46 -12.14
N ASN A 102 7.02 -1.63 -11.50
CA ASN A 102 7.74 -2.81 -11.99
C ASN A 102 6.71 -3.87 -12.39
N LEU A 103 6.26 -3.79 -13.64
CA LEU A 103 5.27 -4.71 -14.18
C LEU A 103 5.99 -5.81 -14.96
N ARG A 104 5.82 -7.08 -14.58
CA ARG A 104 6.16 -8.18 -15.48
C ARG A 104 5.29 -8.11 -16.74
N LYS A 105 5.92 -8.24 -17.91
CA LYS A 105 5.24 -8.33 -19.20
C LYS A 105 4.40 -9.62 -19.27
N THR A 106 3.18 -9.59 -18.78
CA THR A 106 2.12 -10.53 -19.16
C THR A 106 0.94 -9.76 -19.73
N CYS A 107 1.21 -8.99 -20.79
CA CYS A 107 0.20 -8.58 -21.76
C CYS A 107 0.70 -9.01 -23.13
N GLN A 108 0.54 -10.31 -23.45
CA GLN A 108 0.37 -10.69 -24.85
C GLN A 108 -1.06 -10.30 -25.20
N ILE A 109 -1.23 -9.13 -25.82
CA ILE A 109 -2.49 -8.80 -26.48
C ILE A 109 -2.50 -9.66 -27.76
N PRO A 110 -3.43 -10.61 -27.93
CA PRO A 110 -3.58 -11.25 -29.23
C PRO A 110 -4.08 -10.16 -30.20
N PHE A 111 -3.22 -9.72 -31.11
CA PHE A 111 -3.67 -9.07 -32.33
C PHE A 111 -4.53 -10.10 -33.08
N PRO A 112 -5.79 -9.82 -33.43
CA PRO A 112 -6.43 -10.58 -34.48
C PRO A 112 -5.68 -10.24 -35.77
N LEU A 113 -4.96 -11.22 -36.31
CA LEU A 113 -4.51 -11.17 -37.69
C LEU A 113 -5.77 -11.14 -38.55
N GLU A 114 -6.03 -10.01 -39.21
CA GLU A 114 -6.91 -9.97 -40.36
C GLU A 114 -6.32 -10.92 -41.41
N HIS A 115 -7.07 -11.97 -41.75
CA HIS A 115 -6.79 -12.80 -42.90
C HIS A 115 -7.67 -12.28 -44.05
N ASP A 116 -7.00 -11.86 -45.11
CA ASP A 116 -7.56 -11.62 -46.46
C ASP A 116 -8.32 -12.84 -47.00
#